data_AF-A0A1Y3YBZ1-F1
#
_entry.id   AF-A0A1Y3YBZ1-F1
#
_cell.length_a   1.000
_cell.length_b   1.000
_cell.length_c   1.000
_cell.angle_alpha   90.00
_cell.angle_beta   90.00
_cell.angle_gamma   90.00
#
_symmetry.space_group_name_H-M   'P 1'
#
loop_
_entity.id
_entity.type
_entity.pdbx_description
1 polymer ?
#
loop_
_entity_poly.entity_id
_entity_poly.type
_entity_poly.pdbx_seq_one_letter_code
_entity_poly.pdbx_strand_id
1 'polypeptide(L)'
;MKKIKILFLGILCVDLVLPLIFFNFEKNYASPIDNRMLTEWDPAGGDVTEMVESYINDRIGFRTEAIDAYTELNDKVFGMMVHPTYTYGKDGYVFFQMSYENPDPVFVDLFCAFLRQVQDYCEERGVPFIYCLNPSKITIYQQYLPDGYIYQDKLNQMIYEKLEEYGVNYITNEYLLKEKSETEQVYNVKYDAGHWNDLGAFYGTNHILEKVSEYFPNVQPRDLSEFEIGTVHEDSLSVSHFAIDEDVPAFWDKNQGNIQDLTENYRSMKLDQNYNALFCLANHKEGAEELPRVLVFQGSYYNERTQYMQSAFQEYDAVHNYENFLDFDYYFNIFQPDCVILETAEYATNGAYFSYETLENKELNPKLFEDEFISLQDADYTVTEEGSLVTVSLNLDEAAERGYLIIGDRQFDFSIDQEGNTAECTLDVRYFQEDLAQIFFQ
;
A
#
# COMPACT_ATOMS: atom_id res chain seq x y z
N MET A 1 -42.10 14.56 -41.65
CA MET A 1 -42.49 13.94 -40.36
C MET A 1 -42.30 12.43 -40.32
N LYS A 2 -42.92 11.59 -41.18
CA LYS A 2 -42.76 10.11 -41.14
C LYS A 2 -41.31 9.63 -41.31
N LYS A 3 -40.56 10.21 -42.26
CA LYS A 3 -39.13 9.90 -42.46
C LYS A 3 -38.25 10.26 -41.26
N ILE A 4 -38.56 11.38 -40.60
CA ILE A 4 -37.85 11.82 -39.38
C ILE A 4 -38.11 10.85 -38.22
N LYS A 5 -39.36 10.40 -38.05
CA LYS A 5 -39.71 9.38 -37.03
C LYS A 5 -39.01 8.05 -37.27
N ILE A 6 -38.93 7.60 -38.53
CA ILE A 6 -38.22 6.36 -38.89
C ILE A 6 -36.72 6.50 -38.62
N LEU A 7 -36.13 7.64 -38.98
CA LEU A 7 -34.72 7.92 -38.69
C LEU A 7 -34.45 7.93 -37.19
N PHE A 8 -35.28 8.63 -36.41
CA PHE A 8 -35.17 8.67 -34.95
C PHE A 8 -35.27 7.28 -34.32
N LEU A 9 -36.24 6.46 -34.74
CA LEU A 9 -36.37 5.08 -34.26
C LEU A 9 -35.16 4.23 -34.66
N GLY A 10 -34.63 4.44 -35.87
CA GLY A 10 -33.40 3.77 -36.31
C GLY A 10 -32.22 4.11 -35.41
N ILE A 11 -32.02 5.40 -35.10
CA ILE A 11 -30.97 5.86 -34.18
C ILE A 11 -31.17 5.26 -32.78
N LEU A 12 -32.37 5.37 -32.21
CA LEU A 12 -32.67 4.80 -30.90
C LEU A 12 -32.40 3.29 -30.83
N CYS A 13 -32.77 2.52 -31.87
CA CYS A 13 -32.47 1.10 -31.92
C CYS A 13 -30.97 0.82 -32.01
N VAL A 14 -30.21 1.65 -32.75
CA VAL A 14 -28.74 1.55 -32.78
C VAL A 14 -28.17 1.86 -31.41
N ASP A 15 -28.59 2.94 -30.75
CA ASP A 15 -28.09 3.34 -29.42
C ASP A 15 -28.38 2.28 -28.34
N LEU A 16 -29.45 1.50 -28.47
CA LEU A 16 -29.76 0.40 -27.55
C LEU A 16 -29.00 -0.89 -27.86
N VAL A 17 -28.75 -1.20 -29.13
CA VAL A 17 -28.15 -2.47 -29.55
C VAL A 17 -26.63 -2.39 -29.60
N LEU A 18 -26.07 -1.24 -29.98
CA LEU A 18 -24.65 -1.06 -30.19
C LEU A 18 -23.83 -1.29 -28.90
N PRO A 19 -24.21 -0.75 -27.73
CA PRO A 19 -23.50 -1.04 -26.47
C PRO A 19 -23.49 -2.53 -26.10
N LEU A 20 -24.55 -3.27 -26.47
CA LEU A 20 -24.62 -4.71 -26.24
C LEU A 20 -23.72 -5.51 -27.19
N ILE A 21 -23.43 -4.99 -28.38
CA ILE A 21 -22.48 -5.60 -29.33
C ILE A 21 -21.04 -5.43 -28.82
N PHE A 22 -20.73 -4.29 -28.22
CA PHE A 22 -19.40 -3.96 -27.68
C PHE A 22 -19.27 -4.27 -26.17
N PHE A 23 -20.10 -5.16 -25.66
CA PHE A 23 -20.08 -5.55 -24.25
C PHE A 23 -18.73 -6.21 -23.89
N ASN A 24 -18.19 -5.87 -22.72
CA ASN A 24 -16.90 -6.37 -22.25
C ASN A 24 -17.06 -7.73 -21.55
N PHE A 25 -16.63 -8.80 -22.23
CA PHE A 25 -16.63 -10.17 -21.71
C PHE A 25 -15.29 -10.62 -21.11
N GLU A 26 -14.29 -9.73 -21.02
CA GLU A 26 -12.98 -10.05 -20.48
C GLU A 26 -13.08 -10.33 -18.98
N LYS A 27 -12.53 -11.46 -18.55
CA LYS A 27 -12.48 -11.83 -17.13
C LYS A 27 -11.37 -11.07 -16.44
N ASN A 28 -11.59 -10.74 -15.17
CA ASN A 28 -10.68 -10.01 -14.31
C ASN A 28 -10.25 -8.69 -14.98
N TYR A 29 -11.22 -7.97 -15.54
CA TYR A 29 -10.95 -6.69 -16.19
C TYR A 29 -10.87 -5.57 -15.15
N ALA A 30 -9.71 -4.90 -15.08
CA ALA A 30 -9.54 -3.69 -14.29
C ALA A 30 -10.06 -2.46 -15.07
N SER A 31 -11.05 -1.77 -14.52
CA SER A 31 -11.62 -0.56 -15.11
C SER A 31 -10.63 0.60 -15.02
N PRO A 32 -10.19 1.20 -16.14
CA PRO A 32 -9.30 2.36 -16.10
C PRO A 32 -9.94 3.60 -15.45
N ILE A 33 -11.28 3.73 -15.54
CA ILE A 33 -12.01 4.93 -15.08
C ILE A 33 -12.45 4.86 -13.62
N ASP A 34 -12.67 3.65 -13.09
CA ASP A 34 -13.10 3.43 -11.70
C ASP A 34 -11.97 2.88 -10.81
N ASN A 35 -10.79 2.59 -11.38
CA ASN A 35 -9.64 1.94 -10.73
C ASN A 35 -10.03 0.75 -9.83
N ARG A 36 -10.93 -0.08 -10.33
CA ARG A 36 -11.39 -1.31 -9.65
C ARG A 36 -11.64 -2.41 -10.66
N MET A 37 -11.68 -3.65 -10.17
CA MET A 37 -12.13 -4.79 -10.96
C MET A 37 -13.62 -4.64 -11.28
N LEU A 38 -13.99 -4.88 -12.54
CA LEU A 38 -15.38 -4.97 -12.93
C LEU A 38 -16.01 -6.21 -12.31
N THR A 39 -17.28 -6.12 -11.93
CA THR A 39 -18.01 -7.24 -11.33
C THR A 39 -17.87 -8.50 -12.18
N GLU A 40 -17.50 -9.60 -11.54
CA GLU A 40 -17.43 -10.92 -12.16
C GLU A 40 -18.73 -11.69 -11.96
N TRP A 41 -18.94 -12.68 -12.83
CA TRP A 41 -20.12 -13.53 -12.74
C TRP A 41 -19.93 -14.59 -11.64
N ASP A 42 -20.43 -14.29 -10.44
CA ASP A 42 -20.42 -15.20 -9.29
C ASP A 42 -21.80 -15.36 -8.62
N PRO A 43 -22.65 -16.28 -9.13
CA PRO A 43 -23.97 -16.53 -8.58
C PRO A 43 -23.95 -17.24 -7.22
N ALA A 44 -22.77 -17.66 -6.72
CA ALA A 44 -22.63 -18.27 -5.40
C ALA A 44 -22.31 -17.23 -4.30
N GLY A 45 -21.88 -16.02 -4.68
CA GLY A 45 -21.34 -15.00 -3.76
C GLY A 45 -22.35 -14.09 -3.07
N GLY A 46 -23.67 -14.20 -3.31
CA GLY A 46 -24.66 -13.34 -2.65
C GLY A 46 -25.94 -13.08 -3.44
N ASP A 47 -26.42 -11.84 -3.43
CA ASP A 47 -27.64 -11.43 -4.15
C ASP A 47 -27.41 -11.46 -5.67
N VAL A 48 -28.00 -12.47 -6.31
CA VAL A 48 -27.92 -12.69 -7.76
C VAL A 48 -28.47 -11.48 -8.55
N THR A 49 -29.43 -10.74 -8.01
CA THR A 49 -30.03 -9.60 -8.71
C THR A 49 -29.05 -8.44 -8.79
N GLU A 50 -28.45 -8.07 -7.65
CA GLU A 50 -27.44 -7.02 -7.56
C GLU A 50 -26.19 -7.37 -8.37
N MET A 51 -25.77 -8.65 -8.33
CA MET A 51 -24.68 -9.15 -9.16
C MET A 51 -24.98 -8.99 -10.65
N VAL A 52 -26.17 -9.39 -11.12
CA VAL A 52 -26.56 -9.23 -12.53
C VAL A 52 -26.59 -7.76 -12.95
N GLU A 53 -27.18 -6.90 -12.13
CA GLU A 53 -27.24 -5.46 -12.41
C GLU A 53 -25.83 -4.85 -12.48
N SER A 54 -24.99 -5.15 -11.50
CA SER A 54 -23.61 -4.64 -11.46
C SER A 54 -22.78 -5.17 -12.63
N TYR A 55 -22.88 -6.46 -12.95
CA TYR A 55 -22.20 -7.07 -14.10
C TYR A 55 -22.59 -6.42 -15.42
N ILE A 56 -23.88 -6.15 -15.65
CA ILE A 56 -24.36 -5.48 -16.87
C ILE A 56 -23.89 -4.03 -16.90
N ASN A 57 -24.05 -3.30 -15.79
CA ASN A 57 -23.70 -1.88 -15.71
C ASN A 57 -22.20 -1.64 -15.88
N ASP A 58 -21.36 -2.53 -15.35
CA ASP A 58 -19.91 -2.44 -15.41
C ASP A 58 -19.36 -2.70 -16.81
N ARG A 59 -20.04 -3.57 -17.57
CA ARG A 59 -19.48 -4.16 -18.80
C ARG A 59 -20.20 -3.72 -20.08
N ILE A 60 -21.19 -2.84 -19.97
CA ILE A 60 -21.86 -2.29 -21.15
C ILE A 60 -20.85 -1.55 -22.04
N GLY A 61 -20.90 -1.81 -23.36
CA GLY A 61 -19.98 -1.21 -24.31
C GLY A 61 -20.09 0.31 -24.35
N PHE A 62 -18.97 0.99 -24.60
CA PHE A 62 -18.84 2.45 -24.60
C PHE A 62 -19.09 3.16 -23.27
N ARG A 63 -19.11 2.44 -22.14
CA ARG A 63 -19.32 3.05 -20.82
C ARG A 63 -18.29 4.14 -20.54
N THR A 64 -17.01 3.86 -20.75
CA THR A 64 -15.92 4.81 -20.52
C THR A 64 -16.11 6.07 -21.36
N GLU A 65 -16.31 5.90 -22.67
CA GLU A 65 -16.51 7.02 -23.61
C GLU A 65 -17.76 7.84 -23.29
N ALA A 66 -18.83 7.19 -22.80
CA ALA A 66 -20.04 7.88 -22.38
C ALA A 66 -19.82 8.70 -21.10
N ILE A 67 -19.08 8.16 -20.13
CA ILE A 67 -18.72 8.89 -18.91
C ILE A 67 -17.82 10.06 -19.28
N ASP A 68 -16.75 9.86 -20.06
CA ASP A 68 -15.84 10.92 -20.49
C ASP A 68 -16.58 12.04 -21.24
N ALA A 69 -17.41 11.68 -22.22
CA ALA A 69 -18.19 12.66 -22.98
C ALA A 69 -19.19 13.42 -22.09
N TYR A 70 -19.78 12.75 -21.11
CA TYR A 70 -20.66 13.37 -20.13
C TYR A 70 -19.90 14.33 -19.22
N THR A 71 -18.74 13.92 -18.70
CA THR A 71 -17.90 14.75 -17.83
C THR A 71 -17.36 15.96 -18.60
N GLU A 72 -16.85 15.79 -19.83
CA GLU A 72 -16.41 16.90 -20.68
C GLU A 72 -17.54 17.88 -21.02
N LEU A 73 -18.74 17.38 -21.33
CA LEU A 73 -19.87 18.24 -21.64
C LEU A 73 -20.29 19.05 -20.42
N ASN A 74 -20.33 18.44 -19.23
CA ASN A 74 -20.66 19.14 -18.00
C ASN A 74 -19.59 20.18 -17.63
N ASP A 75 -18.33 19.87 -17.84
CA ASP A 75 -17.23 20.81 -17.64
C ASP A 75 -17.35 22.01 -18.61
N LYS A 76 -17.49 21.76 -19.91
CA LYS A 76 -17.58 22.82 -20.93
C LYS A 76 -18.84 23.68 -20.82
N VAL A 77 -19.96 23.11 -20.40
CA VAL A 77 -21.26 23.81 -20.35
C VAL A 77 -21.52 24.46 -18.98
N PHE A 78 -21.13 23.79 -17.89
CA PHE A 78 -21.46 24.19 -16.53
C PHE A 78 -20.26 24.45 -15.62
N GLY A 79 -19.03 24.16 -16.07
CA GLY A 79 -17.83 24.24 -15.24
C GLY A 79 -17.82 23.20 -14.11
N MET A 80 -18.46 22.04 -14.32
CA MET A 80 -18.62 21.00 -13.30
C MET A 80 -17.89 19.72 -13.71
N MET A 81 -16.99 19.25 -12.85
CA MET A 81 -16.41 17.91 -12.92
C MET A 81 -17.39 16.93 -12.28
N VAL A 82 -18.17 16.23 -13.11
CA VAL A 82 -19.02 15.13 -12.67
C VAL A 82 -18.29 13.82 -12.95
N HIS A 83 -17.53 13.35 -11.96
CA HIS A 83 -16.69 12.16 -12.05
C HIS A 83 -16.79 11.35 -10.75
N PRO A 84 -16.77 10.00 -10.77
CA PRO A 84 -16.84 9.20 -9.54
C PRO A 84 -15.64 9.42 -8.61
N THR A 85 -14.46 9.69 -9.17
CA THR A 85 -13.19 9.76 -8.44
C THR A 85 -12.76 11.18 -8.06
N TYR A 86 -13.26 12.21 -8.75
CA TYR A 86 -12.66 13.54 -8.69
C TYR A 86 -13.70 14.64 -8.51
N THR A 87 -13.31 15.68 -7.77
CA THR A 87 -14.11 16.89 -7.54
C THR A 87 -13.23 18.13 -7.73
N TYR A 88 -13.78 19.18 -8.35
CA TYR A 88 -13.11 20.47 -8.42
C TYR A 88 -13.05 21.18 -7.06
N GLY A 89 -11.88 21.73 -6.77
CA GLY A 89 -11.67 22.79 -5.80
C GLY A 89 -11.66 24.17 -6.45
N LYS A 90 -11.23 25.15 -5.67
CA LYS A 90 -10.97 26.53 -6.10
C LYS A 90 -9.65 26.61 -6.85
N ASP A 91 -9.49 27.69 -7.62
CA ASP A 91 -8.25 28.02 -8.34
C ASP A 91 -7.72 26.89 -9.25
N GLY A 92 -8.64 26.07 -9.77
CA GLY A 92 -8.33 24.98 -10.69
C GLY A 92 -7.82 23.71 -10.04
N TYR A 93 -7.79 23.63 -8.70
CA TYR A 93 -7.41 22.41 -8.00
C TYR A 93 -8.38 21.28 -8.27
N VAL A 94 -7.87 20.06 -8.38
CA VAL A 94 -8.66 18.82 -8.41
C VAL A 94 -8.32 17.99 -7.18
N PHE A 95 -9.35 17.53 -6.48
CA PHE A 95 -9.23 16.64 -5.33
C PHE A 95 -9.89 15.29 -5.64
N PHE A 96 -9.59 14.27 -4.85
CA PHE A 96 -10.45 13.10 -4.79
C PHE A 96 -11.88 13.47 -4.43
N GLN A 97 -12.80 12.58 -4.79
CA GLN A 97 -14.20 12.72 -4.51
C GLN A 97 -14.42 12.96 -3.02
N MET A 98 -14.98 14.12 -2.71
CA MET A 98 -15.15 14.55 -1.33
C MET A 98 -16.34 13.82 -0.70
N SER A 99 -16.16 13.33 0.52
CA SER A 99 -17.18 12.63 1.31
C SER A 99 -17.33 13.28 2.69
N TYR A 100 -18.37 12.86 3.42
CA TYR A 100 -18.56 13.29 4.81
C TYR A 100 -17.61 12.53 5.74
N GLU A 101 -16.95 13.26 6.64
CA GLU A 101 -16.06 12.66 7.63
C GLU A 101 -16.82 11.90 8.70
N ASN A 102 -16.80 10.57 8.56
CA ASN A 102 -17.36 9.61 9.51
C ASN A 102 -16.33 8.49 9.79
N PRO A 103 -15.20 8.81 10.45
CA PRO A 103 -14.21 7.80 10.81
C PRO A 103 -14.85 6.75 11.73
N ASP A 104 -14.45 5.49 11.57
CA ASP A 104 -14.89 4.40 12.42
C ASP A 104 -13.95 4.27 13.65
N PRO A 105 -14.43 4.59 14.87
CA PRO A 105 -13.59 4.50 16.06
C PRO A 105 -13.15 3.09 16.41
N VAL A 106 -13.93 2.06 16.05
CA VAL A 106 -13.58 0.66 16.34
C VAL A 106 -12.39 0.26 15.49
N PHE A 107 -12.40 0.63 14.21
CA PHE A 107 -11.27 0.42 13.32
C PHE A 107 -10.00 1.10 13.85
N VAL A 108 -10.08 2.40 14.19
CA VAL A 108 -8.90 3.18 14.60
C VAL A 108 -8.28 2.59 15.88
N ASP A 109 -9.11 2.15 16.83
CA ASP A 109 -8.66 1.49 18.06
C ASP A 109 -7.93 0.17 17.76
N LEU A 110 -8.56 -0.72 16.99
CA LEU A 110 -7.97 -2.02 16.59
C LEU A 110 -6.67 -1.83 15.81
N PHE A 111 -6.65 -0.91 14.85
CA PHE A 111 -5.47 -0.64 14.04
C PHE A 111 -4.31 -0.13 14.90
N CYS A 112 -4.53 0.86 15.78
CA CYS A 112 -3.47 1.38 16.64
C CYS A 112 -3.00 0.36 17.69
N ALA A 113 -3.90 -0.49 18.21
CA ALA A 113 -3.54 -1.61 19.08
C ALA A 113 -2.62 -2.62 18.37
N PHE A 114 -2.94 -2.95 17.11
CA PHE A 114 -2.11 -3.84 16.30
C PHE A 114 -0.74 -3.23 15.99
N LEU A 115 -0.66 -1.91 15.72
CA LEU A 115 0.63 -1.22 15.57
C LEU A 115 1.50 -1.34 16.83
N ARG A 116 0.90 -1.22 18.02
CA ARG A 116 1.61 -1.44 19.29
C ARG A 116 2.10 -2.87 19.42
N GLN A 117 1.28 -3.87 19.07
CA GLN A 117 1.67 -5.28 19.09
C GLN A 117 2.86 -5.56 18.16
N VAL A 118 2.84 -5.02 16.93
CA VAL A 118 3.95 -5.12 15.98
C VAL A 118 5.21 -4.42 16.52
N GLN A 119 5.05 -3.24 17.14
CA GLN A 119 6.17 -2.54 17.75
C GLN A 119 6.79 -3.35 18.89
N ASP A 120 5.98 -3.91 19.81
CA ASP A 120 6.46 -4.76 20.90
C ASP A 120 7.23 -5.97 20.35
N TYR A 121 6.69 -6.63 19.33
CA TYR A 121 7.33 -7.76 18.67
C TYR A 121 8.72 -7.40 18.12
N CYS A 122 8.85 -6.23 17.47
CA CYS A 122 10.10 -5.74 16.91
C CYS A 122 11.10 -5.35 18.01
N GLU A 123 10.64 -4.60 19.03
CA GLU A 123 11.48 -4.09 20.13
C GLU A 123 12.06 -5.23 20.97
N GLU A 124 11.28 -6.29 21.24
CA GLU A 124 11.79 -7.50 21.90
C GLU A 124 12.95 -8.14 21.12
N ARG A 125 12.89 -8.06 19.79
CA ARG A 125 13.92 -8.58 18.85
C ARG A 125 15.02 -7.56 18.54
N GLY A 126 15.00 -6.39 19.17
CA GLY A 126 16.02 -5.35 19.01
C GLY A 126 15.94 -4.59 17.68
N VAL A 127 14.78 -4.63 17.02
CA VAL A 127 14.51 -3.94 15.75
C VAL A 127 13.57 -2.77 16.02
N PRO A 128 13.92 -1.52 15.67
CA PRO A 128 12.99 -0.40 15.76
C PRO A 128 11.87 -0.54 14.73
N PHE A 129 10.64 -0.20 15.16
CA PHE A 129 9.47 -0.05 14.31
C PHE A 129 9.07 1.42 14.25
N ILE A 130 8.78 1.92 13.05
CA ILE A 130 8.32 3.30 12.80
C ILE A 130 7.03 3.25 11.99
N TYR A 131 5.97 3.87 12.48
CA TYR A 131 4.76 4.14 11.71
C TYR A 131 4.77 5.56 11.13
N CYS A 132 4.52 5.72 9.84
CA CYS A 132 4.42 7.01 9.18
C CYS A 132 3.01 7.23 8.61
N LEU A 133 2.31 8.25 9.11
CA LEU A 133 1.05 8.70 8.50
C LEU A 133 1.31 9.81 7.48
N ASN A 134 0.91 9.56 6.24
CA ASN A 134 1.02 10.52 5.13
C ASN A 134 -0.32 11.25 4.94
N PRO A 135 -0.31 12.60 4.90
CA PRO A 135 -1.52 13.38 4.73
C PRO A 135 -2.07 13.24 3.30
N SER A 136 -3.36 13.51 3.12
CA SER A 136 -3.93 13.66 1.77
C SER A 136 -3.78 15.10 1.29
N LYS A 137 -3.95 15.28 -0.02
CA LYS A 137 -4.06 16.61 -0.65
C LYS A 137 -5.10 17.50 0.04
N ILE A 138 -6.25 16.95 0.44
CA ILE A 138 -7.32 17.70 1.13
C ILE A 138 -6.84 18.30 2.45
N THR A 139 -6.01 17.58 3.20
CA THR A 139 -5.45 18.00 4.49
C THR A 139 -4.45 19.14 4.32
N ILE A 140 -3.64 19.10 3.27
CA ILE A 140 -2.60 20.09 2.98
C ILE A 140 -3.15 21.36 2.31
N TYR A 141 -4.15 21.22 1.45
CA TYR A 141 -4.66 22.28 0.57
C TYR A 141 -6.12 22.68 0.89
N GLN A 142 -6.49 22.68 2.17
CA GLN A 142 -7.86 22.99 2.64
C GLN A 142 -8.37 24.34 2.13
N GLN A 143 -7.49 25.33 1.96
CA GLN A 143 -7.82 26.66 1.45
C GLN A 143 -8.36 26.63 0.02
N TYR A 144 -8.12 25.57 -0.74
CA TYR A 144 -8.62 25.38 -2.11
C TYR A 144 -9.86 24.48 -2.18
N LEU A 145 -10.46 24.08 -1.05
CA LEU A 145 -11.71 23.33 -1.07
C LEU A 145 -12.89 24.19 -1.56
N PRO A 146 -13.89 23.58 -2.23
CA PRO A 146 -15.03 24.29 -2.78
C PRO A 146 -15.88 24.92 -1.68
N ASP A 147 -16.54 26.04 -2.01
CA ASP A 147 -17.40 26.75 -1.07
C ASP A 147 -18.51 25.83 -0.53
N GLY A 148 -18.68 25.83 0.79
CA GLY A 148 -19.69 25.01 1.48
C GLY A 148 -19.22 23.61 1.88
N TYR A 149 -18.04 23.16 1.44
CA TYR A 149 -17.41 21.96 1.99
C TYR A 149 -16.61 22.33 3.25
N ILE A 150 -16.84 21.62 4.34
CA ILE A 150 -16.18 21.85 5.63
C ILE A 150 -15.43 20.58 6.00
N TYR A 151 -14.10 20.63 5.91
CA TYR A 151 -13.19 19.58 6.35
C TYR A 151 -12.72 19.87 7.78
N GLN A 152 -12.72 18.86 8.64
CA GLN A 152 -12.40 18.96 10.07
C GLN A 152 -11.26 18.05 10.50
N ASP A 153 -10.71 17.23 9.60
CA ASP A 153 -9.57 16.34 9.87
C ASP A 153 -9.84 15.33 11.00
N LYS A 154 -11.07 14.78 11.04
CA LYS A 154 -11.54 13.96 12.17
C LYS A 154 -10.81 12.63 12.27
N LEU A 155 -10.46 12.02 11.13
CA LEU A 155 -9.78 10.73 11.10
C LEU A 155 -8.38 10.86 11.69
N ASN A 156 -7.57 11.82 11.21
CA ASN A 156 -6.20 11.99 11.69
C ASN A 156 -6.17 12.38 13.17
N GLN A 157 -7.07 13.27 13.62
CA GLN A 157 -7.18 13.60 15.05
C GLN A 157 -7.42 12.35 15.91
N MET A 158 -8.30 11.45 15.47
CA MET A 158 -8.58 10.20 16.17
C MET A 158 -7.40 9.24 16.14
N ILE A 159 -6.72 9.13 14.99
CA ILE A 159 -5.51 8.31 14.85
C ILE A 159 -4.42 8.83 15.79
N TYR A 160 -4.11 10.13 15.79
CA TYR A 160 -3.08 10.69 16.67
C TYR A 160 -3.41 10.47 18.15
N GLU A 161 -4.66 10.67 18.57
CA GLU A 161 -5.07 10.37 19.95
C GLU A 161 -4.79 8.91 20.32
N LYS A 162 -5.11 7.96 19.44
CA LYS A 162 -4.91 6.53 19.68
C LYS A 162 -3.44 6.10 19.59
N LEU A 163 -2.66 6.65 18.65
CA LEU A 163 -1.21 6.39 18.59
C LEU A 163 -0.52 6.82 19.88
N GLU A 164 -0.89 7.98 20.44
CA GLU A 164 -0.38 8.44 21.74
C GLU A 164 -0.88 7.59 22.91
N GLU A 165 -2.16 7.18 22.90
CA GLU A 165 -2.73 6.30 23.93
C GLU A 165 -2.02 4.95 24.00
N TYR A 166 -1.74 4.34 22.85
CA TYR A 166 -1.04 3.06 22.74
C TYR A 166 0.48 3.20 22.82
N GLY A 167 1.03 4.41 22.76
CA GLY A 167 2.48 4.65 22.78
C GLY A 167 3.18 4.09 21.54
N VAL A 168 2.57 4.24 20.37
CA VAL A 168 3.16 3.85 19.09
C VAL A 168 4.26 4.85 18.71
N ASN A 169 5.39 4.37 18.21
CA ASN A 169 6.46 5.17 17.67
C ASN A 169 6.10 5.60 16.25
N TYR A 170 5.58 6.82 16.11
CA TYR A 170 5.10 7.32 14.83
C TYR A 170 5.72 8.66 14.44
N ILE A 171 5.56 8.98 13.16
CA ILE A 171 5.83 10.28 12.55
C ILE A 171 4.66 10.64 11.61
N THR A 172 4.39 11.94 11.44
CA THR A 172 3.39 12.42 10.47
C THR A 172 4.00 13.46 9.56
N ASN A 173 3.73 13.34 8.26
CA ASN A 173 4.16 14.32 7.27
C ASN A 173 3.22 15.53 7.15
N GLU A 174 2.11 15.54 7.90
CA GLU A 174 1.10 16.59 7.84
C GLU A 174 1.65 17.99 8.15
N TYR A 175 2.29 18.17 9.31
CA TYR A 175 2.75 19.50 9.73
C TYR A 175 3.84 20.05 8.82
N LEU A 176 4.80 19.20 8.46
CA LEU A 176 5.89 19.54 7.54
C LEU A 176 5.33 19.96 6.18
N LEU A 177 4.45 19.15 5.59
CA LEU A 177 3.91 19.43 4.26
C LEU A 177 2.95 20.63 4.27
N LYS A 178 2.22 20.89 5.37
CA LYS A 178 1.45 22.13 5.56
C LYS A 178 2.35 23.35 5.60
N GLU A 179 3.47 23.31 6.31
CA GLU A 179 4.45 24.41 6.33
C GLU A 179 5.04 24.64 4.94
N LYS A 180 5.46 23.58 4.26
CA LYS A 180 6.02 23.67 2.90
C LYS A 180 5.03 24.21 1.88
N SER A 181 3.76 23.82 1.99
CA SER A 181 2.72 24.23 1.05
C SER A 181 2.41 25.74 1.06
N GLU A 182 2.86 26.48 2.07
CA GLU A 182 2.73 27.94 2.11
C GLU A 182 3.59 28.65 1.04
N THR A 183 4.68 28.01 0.59
CA THR A 183 5.65 28.62 -0.35
C THR A 183 5.99 27.74 -1.55
N GLU A 184 5.70 26.45 -1.48
CA GLU A 184 6.06 25.46 -2.49
C GLU A 184 4.85 24.56 -2.83
N GLN A 185 4.90 23.89 -3.98
CA GLN A 185 3.82 23.01 -4.44
C GLN A 185 4.20 21.55 -4.17
N VAL A 186 3.65 20.94 -3.12
CA VAL A 186 3.98 19.57 -2.65
C VAL A 186 2.97 18.49 -3.10
N TYR A 187 1.81 18.91 -3.61
CA TYR A 187 0.89 18.08 -4.41
C TYR A 187 0.61 18.86 -5.69
N ASN A 188 0.38 18.22 -6.82
CA ASN A 188 0.04 18.95 -8.05
C ASN A 188 -1.30 19.68 -7.91
N VAL A 189 -1.60 20.64 -8.78
CA VAL A 189 -2.88 21.35 -8.79
C VAL A 189 -3.97 20.42 -9.30
N LYS A 190 -3.76 19.73 -10.42
CA LYS A 190 -4.76 18.85 -11.06
C LYS A 190 -4.32 17.40 -11.13
N TYR A 191 -3.17 17.15 -11.75
CA TYR A 191 -2.64 15.82 -12.00
C TYR A 191 -2.52 15.04 -10.69
N ASP A 192 -2.78 13.74 -10.76
CA ASP A 192 -2.62 12.84 -9.62
C ASP A 192 -3.22 13.41 -8.31
N ALA A 193 -4.54 13.58 -8.29
CA ALA A 193 -5.23 14.22 -7.16
C ALA A 193 -5.11 13.44 -5.82
N GLY A 194 -4.59 12.21 -5.85
CA GLY A 194 -4.47 11.31 -4.71
C GLY A 194 -3.12 11.30 -4.01
N HIS A 195 -2.04 11.65 -4.71
CA HIS A 195 -0.68 11.53 -4.19
C HIS A 195 0.04 12.88 -4.16
N TRP A 196 1.08 12.95 -3.34
CA TRP A 196 2.06 14.04 -3.42
C TRP A 196 2.73 14.05 -4.80
N ASN A 197 3.33 15.19 -5.14
CA ASN A 197 4.26 15.24 -6.27
C ASN A 197 5.68 14.90 -5.80
N ASP A 198 6.64 14.93 -6.71
CA ASP A 198 8.03 14.57 -6.41
C ASP A 198 8.69 15.44 -5.32
N LEU A 199 8.29 16.71 -5.20
CA LEU A 199 8.77 17.58 -4.13
C LEU A 199 8.16 17.22 -2.78
N GLY A 200 6.86 16.90 -2.74
CA GLY A 200 6.21 16.38 -1.53
C GLY A 200 6.77 15.03 -1.09
N ALA A 201 7.01 14.12 -2.03
CA ALA A 201 7.65 12.83 -1.78
C ALA A 201 9.06 13.01 -1.21
N PHE A 202 9.86 13.93 -1.77
CA PHE A 202 11.19 14.26 -1.27
C PHE A 202 11.15 14.75 0.18
N TYR A 203 10.27 15.70 0.51
CA TYR A 203 10.15 16.21 1.88
C TYR A 203 9.62 15.15 2.85
N GLY A 204 8.57 14.42 2.47
CA GLY A 204 7.99 13.37 3.31
C GLY A 204 8.97 12.23 3.57
N THR A 205 9.75 11.85 2.57
CA THR A 205 10.80 10.82 2.71
C THR A 205 11.90 11.30 3.65
N ASN A 206 12.42 12.52 3.45
CA ASN A 206 13.47 13.04 4.31
C ASN A 206 13.05 13.13 5.77
N HIS A 207 11.79 13.45 6.06
CA HIS A 207 11.26 13.44 7.42
C HIS A 207 11.25 12.03 8.04
N ILE A 208 10.92 10.99 7.25
CA ILE A 208 11.07 9.59 7.69
C ILE A 208 12.55 9.26 7.93
N LEU A 209 13.46 9.68 7.05
CA LEU A 209 14.90 9.44 7.21
C LEU A 209 15.48 10.15 8.45
N GLU A 210 14.99 11.34 8.79
CA GLU A 210 15.32 12.01 10.06
C GLU A 210 14.92 11.13 11.26
N LYS A 211 13.72 10.54 11.23
CA LYS A 211 13.26 9.62 12.28
C LYS A 211 14.11 8.35 12.36
N VAL A 212 14.45 7.76 11.22
CA VAL A 212 15.34 6.59 11.16
C VAL A 212 16.73 6.92 11.70
N SER A 213 17.23 8.14 11.47
CA SER A 213 18.55 8.57 11.94
C SER A 213 18.70 8.60 13.46
N GLU A 214 17.59 8.65 14.21
CA GLU A 214 17.58 8.50 15.68
C GLU A 214 18.14 7.13 16.12
N TYR A 215 17.96 6.11 15.29
CA TYR A 215 18.43 4.74 15.53
C TYR A 215 19.69 4.40 14.73
N PHE A 216 19.79 4.93 13.51
CA PHE A 216 20.89 4.67 12.58
C PHE A 216 21.52 5.99 12.12
N PRO A 217 22.49 6.56 12.88
CA PRO A 217 23.07 7.88 12.57
C PRO A 217 23.77 7.99 11.21
N ASN A 218 24.07 6.88 10.53
CA ASN A 218 24.61 6.89 9.17
C ASN A 218 23.54 7.14 8.10
N VAL A 219 22.27 6.87 8.40
CA VAL A 219 21.13 7.27 7.57
C VAL A 219 20.96 8.77 7.72
N GLN A 220 21.03 9.49 6.61
CA GLN A 220 20.93 10.95 6.56
C GLN A 220 19.83 11.37 5.58
N PRO A 221 19.15 12.50 5.83
CA PRO A 221 18.26 13.10 4.86
C PRO A 221 18.99 13.36 3.55
N ARG A 222 18.30 13.13 2.44
CA ARG A 222 18.86 13.25 1.09
C ARG A 222 18.92 14.69 0.63
N ASP A 223 19.93 15.01 -0.17
CA ASP A 223 20.10 16.34 -0.75
C ASP A 223 19.51 16.41 -2.17
N LEU A 224 18.90 17.54 -2.53
CA LEU A 224 18.35 17.75 -3.88
C LEU A 224 19.41 17.58 -4.99
N SER A 225 20.69 17.81 -4.69
CA SER A 225 21.80 17.59 -5.63
C SER A 225 22.00 16.12 -6.00
N GLU A 226 21.44 15.18 -5.25
CA GLU A 226 21.40 13.75 -5.60
C GLU A 226 20.42 13.43 -6.73
N PHE A 227 19.54 14.37 -7.07
CA PHE A 227 18.52 14.20 -8.10
C PHE A 227 18.81 15.08 -9.32
N GLU A 228 18.51 14.57 -10.50
CA GLU A 228 18.25 15.40 -11.67
C GLU A 228 16.79 15.86 -11.57
N ILE A 229 16.56 17.18 -11.60
CA ILE A 229 15.25 17.77 -11.38
C ILE A 229 14.80 18.45 -12.67
N GLY A 230 13.61 18.08 -13.14
CA GLY A 230 12.97 18.68 -14.29
C GLY A 230 11.45 18.73 -14.13
N THR A 231 10.77 18.81 -15.26
CA THR A 231 9.31 18.84 -15.33
C THR A 231 8.81 17.86 -16.38
N VAL A 232 7.69 17.22 -16.10
CA VAL A 232 6.94 16.38 -17.05
C VAL A 232 5.61 17.08 -17.32
N HIS A 233 5.20 17.06 -18.60
CA HIS A 233 3.92 17.63 -19.02
C HIS A 233 2.84 16.55 -18.98
N GLU A 234 1.77 16.80 -18.22
CA GLU A 234 0.63 15.90 -18.06
C GLU A 234 -0.61 16.52 -18.69
N ASP A 235 -1.29 15.73 -19.54
CA ASP A 235 -2.44 16.16 -20.33
C ASP A 235 -3.75 15.44 -19.95
N SER A 236 -3.71 14.49 -19.01
CA SER A 236 -4.90 13.87 -18.41
C SER A 236 -4.74 13.56 -16.92
N LEU A 237 -5.85 13.40 -16.20
CA LEU A 237 -5.84 12.81 -14.85
C LEU A 237 -5.45 11.33 -14.89
N SER A 238 -4.92 10.79 -13.79
CA SER A 238 -4.35 9.43 -13.77
C SER A 238 -5.39 8.31 -13.89
N VAL A 239 -6.60 8.53 -13.35
CA VAL A 239 -7.70 7.54 -13.30
C VAL A 239 -8.87 7.97 -14.18
N SER A 240 -8.68 8.96 -15.06
CA SER A 240 -9.69 9.34 -16.04
C SER A 240 -9.07 9.93 -17.29
N HIS A 241 -9.75 9.81 -18.43
CA HIS A 241 -9.33 10.50 -19.65
C HIS A 241 -9.65 12.00 -19.62
N PHE A 242 -9.87 12.56 -18.43
CA PHE A 242 -10.23 13.96 -18.26
C PHE A 242 -9.01 14.83 -18.58
N ALA A 243 -9.13 15.62 -19.64
CA ALA A 243 -8.06 16.45 -20.14
C ALA A 243 -7.65 17.52 -19.12
N ILE A 244 -6.34 17.60 -18.87
CA ILE A 244 -5.70 18.65 -18.09
C ILE A 244 -4.57 19.26 -18.93
N ASP A 245 -3.85 20.20 -18.33
CA ASP A 245 -2.72 20.91 -18.94
C ASP A 245 -1.87 21.38 -17.76
N GLU A 246 -0.92 20.56 -17.35
CA GLU A 246 -0.10 20.81 -16.16
C GLU A 246 1.33 20.29 -16.31
N ASP A 247 2.32 21.14 -16.01
CA ASP A 247 3.71 20.71 -15.85
C ASP A 247 3.94 20.36 -14.37
N VAL A 248 4.33 19.11 -14.10
CA VAL A 248 4.59 18.58 -12.75
C VAL A 248 6.09 18.38 -12.52
N PRO A 249 6.60 18.55 -11.29
CA PRO A 249 8.01 18.29 -11.00
C PRO A 249 8.33 16.81 -11.17
N ALA A 250 9.51 16.52 -11.73
CA ALA A 250 10.01 15.17 -11.95
C ALA A 250 11.47 15.04 -11.47
N PHE A 251 11.72 14.10 -10.56
CA PHE A 251 13.00 13.90 -9.90
C PHE A 251 13.56 12.51 -10.26
N TRP A 252 14.75 12.48 -10.85
CA TRP A 252 15.45 11.25 -11.20
C TRP A 252 16.69 11.06 -10.30
N ASP A 253 16.75 9.95 -9.57
CA ASP A 253 17.87 9.67 -8.66
C ASP A 253 19.17 9.36 -9.44
N LYS A 254 20.19 10.19 -9.27
CA LYS A 254 21.50 10.01 -9.93
C LYS A 254 22.23 8.75 -9.46
N ASN A 255 21.82 8.17 -8.33
CA ASN A 255 22.42 6.96 -7.78
C ASN A 255 21.71 5.68 -8.25
N GLN A 256 20.65 5.76 -9.07
CA GLN A 256 19.89 4.58 -9.52
C GLN A 256 20.78 3.49 -10.15
N GLY A 257 21.87 3.88 -10.81
CA GLY A 257 22.83 2.93 -11.40
C GLY A 257 23.58 2.05 -10.39
N ASN A 258 23.52 2.36 -9.09
CA ASN A 258 24.11 1.54 -8.01
C ASN A 258 23.10 0.59 -7.37
N ILE A 259 21.82 0.67 -7.77
CA ILE A 259 20.75 -0.14 -7.18
C ILE A 259 20.60 -1.42 -8.00
N GLN A 260 20.70 -2.56 -7.32
CA GLN A 260 20.41 -3.87 -7.88
C GLN A 260 19.01 -4.30 -7.46
N ASP A 261 18.18 -4.63 -8.44
CA ASP A 261 16.86 -5.22 -8.21
C ASP A 261 16.96 -6.75 -8.06
N LEU A 262 16.58 -7.26 -6.89
CA LEU A 262 16.55 -8.68 -6.52
C LEU A 262 15.13 -9.25 -6.46
N THR A 263 14.11 -8.46 -6.80
CA THR A 263 12.68 -8.78 -6.60
C THR A 263 12.27 -10.11 -7.21
N GLU A 264 12.80 -10.45 -8.39
CA GLU A 264 12.45 -11.72 -9.07
C GLU A 264 12.83 -12.96 -8.26
N ASN A 265 13.84 -12.88 -7.39
CA ASN A 265 14.24 -13.98 -6.52
C ASN A 265 13.20 -14.28 -5.43
N TYR A 266 12.30 -13.33 -5.15
CA TYR A 266 11.27 -13.42 -4.12
C TYR A 266 9.86 -13.50 -4.70
N ARG A 267 9.72 -13.77 -6.01
CA ARG A 267 8.43 -13.77 -6.71
C ARG A 267 7.42 -14.81 -6.18
N SER A 268 7.90 -15.85 -5.51
CA SER A 268 7.08 -16.89 -4.86
C SER A 268 6.57 -16.48 -3.47
N MET A 269 6.95 -15.30 -2.99
CA MET A 269 6.47 -14.77 -1.71
C MET A 269 4.95 -14.68 -1.70
N LYS A 270 4.35 -15.07 -0.56
CA LYS A 270 2.93 -14.90 -0.31
C LYS A 270 2.63 -13.40 -0.24
N LEU A 271 1.78 -12.93 -1.14
CA LEU A 271 1.28 -11.56 -1.19
C LEU A 271 -0.23 -11.60 -1.38
N ASP A 272 -0.93 -10.58 -0.87
CA ASP A 272 -2.33 -10.36 -1.16
C ASP A 272 -2.54 -10.19 -2.67
N GLN A 273 -3.64 -10.75 -3.19
CA GLN A 273 -3.90 -10.81 -4.63
C GLN A 273 -4.12 -9.42 -5.24
N ASN A 274 -4.69 -8.49 -4.48
CA ASN A 274 -4.95 -7.12 -4.90
C ASN A 274 -3.76 -6.20 -4.62
N TYR A 275 -2.92 -6.56 -3.66
CA TYR A 275 -1.80 -5.75 -3.19
C TYR A 275 -0.48 -6.51 -3.34
N ASN A 276 -0.04 -6.71 -4.58
CA ASN A 276 1.10 -7.58 -4.93
C ASN A 276 2.39 -6.83 -5.31
N ALA A 277 2.50 -5.54 -4.98
CA ALA A 277 3.74 -4.79 -5.20
C ALA A 277 4.82 -5.30 -4.24
N LEU A 278 6.00 -5.59 -4.80
CA LEU A 278 7.17 -6.06 -4.07
C LEU A 278 8.41 -5.42 -4.71
N PHE A 279 9.33 -4.98 -3.87
CA PHE A 279 10.64 -4.48 -4.29
C PHE A 279 11.69 -5.00 -3.33
N CYS A 280 12.70 -5.72 -3.82
CA CYS A 280 13.86 -6.12 -3.00
C CYS A 280 15.10 -5.45 -3.61
N LEU A 281 15.49 -4.28 -3.10
CA LEU A 281 16.49 -3.43 -3.75
C LEU A 281 17.77 -3.35 -2.90
N ALA A 282 18.89 -3.77 -3.46
CA ALA A 282 20.20 -3.72 -2.81
C ALA A 282 21.02 -2.52 -3.33
N ASN A 283 21.60 -1.74 -2.43
CA ASN A 283 22.41 -0.57 -2.74
C ASN A 283 23.90 -0.92 -2.72
N HIS A 284 24.56 -0.80 -3.87
CA HIS A 284 26.00 -1.09 -4.03
C HIS A 284 26.88 0.16 -4.08
N LYS A 285 26.34 1.32 -3.70
CA LYS A 285 27.13 2.56 -3.57
C LYS A 285 28.17 2.39 -2.45
N GLU A 286 29.38 2.92 -2.65
CA GLU A 286 30.42 2.92 -1.62
C GLU A 286 29.91 3.54 -0.31
N GLY A 287 30.03 2.80 0.81
CA GLY A 287 29.54 3.18 2.13
C GLY A 287 28.12 2.67 2.46
N ALA A 288 27.42 2.06 1.51
CA ALA A 288 26.08 1.50 1.75
C ALA A 288 26.10 0.32 2.74
N GLU A 289 27.23 -0.37 2.90
CA GLU A 289 27.42 -1.44 3.88
C GLU A 289 27.33 -0.99 5.34
N GLU A 290 27.38 0.33 5.60
CA GLU A 290 27.22 0.91 6.94
C GLU A 290 25.79 1.39 7.22
N LEU A 291 24.87 1.22 6.26
CA LEU A 291 23.45 1.57 6.35
C LEU A 291 22.63 0.35 6.79
N PRO A 292 21.45 0.55 7.40
CA PRO A 292 20.59 -0.57 7.78
C PRO A 292 19.91 -1.20 6.56
N ARG A 293 19.51 -2.46 6.71
CA ARG A 293 18.55 -3.15 5.85
C ARG A 293 17.15 -2.90 6.40
N VAL A 294 16.21 -2.47 5.57
CA VAL A 294 14.89 -2.06 6.03
C VAL A 294 13.79 -2.88 5.37
N LEU A 295 12.79 -3.27 6.17
CA LEU A 295 11.52 -3.80 5.69
C LEU A 295 10.48 -2.67 5.72
N VAL A 296 9.95 -2.31 4.56
CA VAL A 296 8.99 -1.22 4.40
C VAL A 296 7.65 -1.77 3.93
N PHE A 297 6.60 -1.58 4.71
CA PHE A 297 5.24 -1.77 4.26
C PHE A 297 4.71 -0.45 3.72
N GLN A 298 4.46 -0.38 2.40
CA GLN A 298 4.10 0.87 1.74
C GLN A 298 2.92 0.75 0.77
N GLY A 299 2.23 1.85 0.56
CA GLY A 299 1.14 1.98 -0.39
C GLY A 299 1.55 2.73 -1.66
N SER A 300 0.54 3.23 -2.35
CA SER A 300 0.68 3.91 -3.64
C SER A 300 1.50 5.21 -3.60
N TYR A 301 1.76 5.77 -2.41
CA TYR A 301 2.64 6.93 -2.23
C TYR A 301 4.10 6.62 -2.61
N TYR A 302 4.53 5.36 -2.50
CA TYR A 302 5.90 4.93 -2.78
C TYR A 302 6.04 3.83 -3.84
N ASN A 303 4.97 3.11 -4.19
CA ASN A 303 5.06 2.01 -5.16
C ASN A 303 5.60 2.42 -6.55
N GLU A 304 5.44 3.69 -6.95
CA GLU A 304 6.03 4.25 -8.17
C GLU A 304 7.15 5.26 -7.87
N ARG A 305 7.59 5.33 -6.61
CA ARG A 305 8.50 6.35 -6.09
C ARG A 305 9.63 5.78 -5.23
N THR A 306 10.08 4.55 -5.51
CA THR A 306 11.17 3.89 -4.77
C THR A 306 12.49 4.69 -4.78
N GLN A 307 12.68 5.57 -5.77
CA GLN A 307 13.88 6.39 -5.92
C GLN A 307 14.19 7.28 -4.72
N TYR A 308 13.23 7.57 -3.84
CA TYR A 308 13.49 8.36 -2.64
C TYR A 308 14.10 7.55 -1.49
N MET A 309 13.77 6.26 -1.39
CA MET A 309 14.20 5.36 -0.32
C MET A 309 15.39 4.48 -0.71
N GLN A 310 15.43 3.96 -1.94
CA GLN A 310 16.35 2.89 -2.37
C GLN A 310 17.84 3.19 -2.14
N SER A 311 18.24 4.46 -2.19
CA SER A 311 19.63 4.89 -2.03
C SER A 311 19.99 5.29 -0.60
N ALA A 312 19.02 5.30 0.33
CA ALA A 312 19.19 5.68 1.73
C ALA A 312 19.50 4.50 2.66
N PHE A 313 19.45 3.26 2.14
CA PHE A 313 19.58 2.03 2.90
C PHE A 313 20.58 1.07 2.23
N GLN A 314 21.01 0.03 2.95
CA GLN A 314 21.81 -1.06 2.39
C GLN A 314 20.95 -1.99 1.53
N GLU A 315 19.84 -2.45 2.12
CA GLU A 315 18.76 -3.18 1.43
C GLU A 315 17.46 -2.44 1.77
N TYR A 316 16.64 -2.19 0.75
CA TYR A 316 15.31 -1.63 0.85
C TYR A 316 14.34 -2.66 0.29
N ASP A 317 13.76 -3.43 1.21
CA ASP A 317 12.78 -4.46 0.93
C ASP A 317 11.39 -3.91 1.22
N ALA A 318 10.62 -3.62 0.17
CA ALA A 318 9.31 -3.02 0.27
C ALA A 318 8.21 -3.97 -0.17
N VAL A 319 7.25 -4.20 0.71
CA VAL A 319 6.03 -5.00 0.49
C VAL A 319 4.86 -4.03 0.44
N HIS A 320 3.91 -4.23 -0.49
CA HIS A 320 2.67 -3.47 -0.46
C HIS A 320 2.02 -3.63 0.93
N ASN A 321 1.62 -2.56 1.60
CA ASN A 321 0.97 -2.60 2.93
C ASN A 321 -0.44 -3.24 2.89
N TYR A 322 -1.40 -2.70 3.66
CA TYR A 322 -2.78 -3.22 3.74
C TYR A 322 -2.81 -4.64 4.33
N GLU A 323 -3.55 -5.57 3.73
CA GLU A 323 -3.68 -6.96 4.21
C GLU A 323 -2.34 -7.67 4.42
N ASN A 324 -1.31 -7.36 3.62
CA ASN A 324 0.01 -7.97 3.82
C ASN A 324 0.63 -7.60 5.17
N PHE A 325 0.43 -6.37 5.66
CA PHE A 325 0.98 -5.97 6.96
C PHE A 325 0.39 -6.80 8.11
N LEU A 326 -0.81 -7.37 7.94
CA LEU A 326 -1.44 -8.21 8.95
C LEU A 326 -0.78 -9.60 9.06
N ASP A 327 0.02 -10.00 8.07
CA ASP A 327 0.89 -11.18 8.10
C ASP A 327 2.35 -10.80 8.41
N PHE A 328 2.52 -9.81 9.28
CA PHE A 328 3.80 -9.15 9.58
C PHE A 328 4.98 -10.12 9.85
N ASP A 329 4.77 -11.12 10.69
CA ASP A 329 5.76 -12.13 11.11
C ASP A 329 6.30 -12.96 9.93
N TYR A 330 5.46 -13.24 8.92
CA TYR A 330 5.88 -13.93 7.70
C TYR A 330 6.99 -13.14 6.98
N TYR A 331 6.80 -11.84 6.77
CA TYR A 331 7.79 -10.99 6.10
C TYR A 331 9.02 -10.73 6.99
N PHE A 332 8.80 -10.57 8.30
CA PHE A 332 9.88 -10.40 9.26
C PHE A 332 10.83 -11.62 9.28
N ASN A 333 10.28 -12.82 9.22
CA ASN A 333 11.06 -14.06 9.11
C ASN A 333 11.94 -14.08 7.85
N ILE A 334 11.41 -13.65 6.71
CA ILE A 334 12.13 -13.66 5.43
C ILE A 334 13.27 -12.66 5.44
N PHE A 335 12.98 -11.39 5.74
CA PHE A 335 13.95 -10.32 5.52
C PHE A 335 14.96 -10.20 6.67
N GLN A 336 14.53 -10.45 7.91
CA GLN A 336 15.30 -10.21 9.13
C GLN A 336 15.91 -8.79 9.13
N PRO A 337 15.04 -7.76 9.09
CA PRO A 337 15.45 -6.37 8.88
C PRO A 337 16.14 -5.79 10.11
N ASP A 338 16.93 -4.73 9.88
CA ASP A 338 17.50 -3.93 10.95
C ASP A 338 16.53 -2.82 11.40
N CYS A 339 15.57 -2.43 10.56
CA CYS A 339 14.48 -1.49 10.89
C CYS A 339 13.21 -1.86 10.12
N VAL A 340 12.04 -1.68 10.75
CA VAL A 340 10.73 -1.82 10.09
C VAL A 340 10.06 -0.45 9.97
N ILE A 341 9.52 -0.16 8.79
CA ILE A 341 8.75 1.06 8.54
C ILE A 341 7.39 0.64 7.97
N LEU A 342 6.29 1.08 8.58
CA LEU A 342 4.98 1.06 7.94
C LEU A 342 4.63 2.49 7.56
N GLU A 343 4.27 2.73 6.31
CA GLU A 343 3.61 3.98 5.92
C GLU A 343 2.18 3.73 5.44
N THR A 344 1.28 4.66 5.73
CA THR A 344 -0.06 4.69 5.14
C THR A 344 -0.41 6.11 4.70
N ALA A 345 -1.18 6.22 3.62
CA ALA A 345 -1.92 7.44 3.32
C ALA A 345 -3.18 7.51 4.19
N GLU A 346 -3.51 8.68 4.73
CA GLU A 346 -4.68 8.84 5.63
C GLU A 346 -6.00 8.31 5.01
N TYR A 347 -6.22 8.46 3.70
CA TYR A 347 -7.44 7.98 3.05
C TYR A 347 -7.50 6.45 2.95
N ALA A 348 -6.36 5.79 3.07
CA ALA A 348 -6.23 4.33 2.99
C ALA A 348 -6.05 3.67 4.37
N THR A 349 -6.13 4.43 5.46
CA THR A 349 -6.11 3.92 6.84
C THR A 349 -7.53 3.65 7.31
N ASN A 350 -8.17 2.60 6.76
CA ASN A 350 -9.53 2.20 7.11
C ASN A 350 -9.79 0.71 6.84
N GLY A 351 -10.96 0.22 7.28
CA GLY A 351 -11.34 -1.18 7.19
C GLY A 351 -11.58 -1.76 5.78
N ALA A 352 -11.48 -0.96 4.72
CA ALA A 352 -11.45 -1.46 3.35
C ALA A 352 -10.06 -2.01 2.95
N TYR A 353 -9.03 -1.62 3.70
CA TYR A 353 -7.64 -1.98 3.43
C TYR A 353 -7.03 -2.88 4.50
N PHE A 354 -7.61 -2.92 5.70
CA PHE A 354 -7.16 -3.78 6.79
C PHE A 354 -8.35 -4.50 7.42
N SER A 355 -8.35 -5.83 7.34
CA SER A 355 -9.37 -6.71 7.88
C SER A 355 -9.57 -6.54 9.38
N TYR A 356 -10.81 -6.25 9.80
CA TYR A 356 -11.19 -6.23 11.22
C TYR A 356 -10.96 -7.57 11.89
N GLU A 357 -11.29 -8.67 11.20
CA GLU A 357 -11.13 -10.03 11.74
C GLU A 357 -9.66 -10.29 12.06
N THR A 358 -8.75 -9.94 11.16
CA THR A 358 -7.32 -10.18 11.38
C THR A 358 -6.76 -9.20 12.43
N LEU A 359 -7.15 -7.92 12.40
CA LEU A 359 -6.75 -6.95 13.42
C LEU A 359 -7.20 -7.35 14.84
N GLU A 360 -8.37 -7.99 14.97
CA GLU A 360 -8.90 -8.44 16.26
C GLU A 360 -8.26 -9.75 16.75
N ASN A 361 -7.88 -10.65 15.84
CA ASN A 361 -7.52 -12.03 16.18
C ASN A 361 -6.04 -12.40 15.93
N LYS A 362 -5.26 -11.59 15.20
CA LYS A 362 -3.85 -11.91 14.91
C LYS A 362 -3.03 -11.83 16.21
N GLU A 363 -2.41 -12.95 16.55
CA GLU A 363 -1.40 -13.01 17.60
C GLU A 363 -0.01 -13.16 16.98
N LEU A 364 0.93 -12.34 17.43
CA LEU A 364 2.35 -12.47 17.08
C LEU A 364 3.08 -13.25 18.19
N ASN A 365 3.97 -14.16 17.80
CA ASN A 365 4.73 -14.93 18.78
C ASN A 365 5.63 -14.01 19.62
N PRO A 366 5.56 -14.07 20.96
CA PRO A 366 6.48 -13.33 21.81
C PRO A 366 7.91 -13.81 21.56
N LYS A 367 8.91 -13.01 21.93
CA LYS A 367 10.28 -13.50 21.87
C LYS A 367 10.47 -14.73 22.76
N LEU A 368 11.14 -15.75 22.23
CA LEU A 368 11.38 -16.97 22.97
C LEU A 368 12.55 -16.79 23.94
N PHE A 369 12.35 -17.23 25.18
CA PHE A 369 13.37 -17.27 26.23
C PHE A 369 13.47 -18.70 26.79
N GLU A 370 13.76 -19.65 25.91
CA GLU A 370 13.91 -21.07 26.24
C GLU A 370 15.31 -21.53 25.81
N ASP A 371 15.85 -22.55 26.50
CA ASP A 371 17.18 -23.11 26.20
C ASP A 371 17.10 -24.59 25.77
N GLU A 372 15.93 -25.23 25.88
CA GLU A 372 15.69 -26.62 25.48
C GLU A 372 14.94 -26.72 24.15
N PHE A 373 15.62 -27.21 23.12
CA PHE A 373 15.09 -27.35 21.76
C PHE A 373 15.25 -28.76 21.22
N ILE A 374 14.40 -29.12 20.26
CA ILE A 374 14.51 -30.37 19.50
C ILE A 374 15.24 -30.08 18.19
N SER A 375 16.14 -30.96 17.75
CA SER A 375 16.75 -30.82 16.42
C SER A 375 15.67 -30.96 15.35
N LEU A 376 15.67 -30.09 14.33
CA LEU A 376 14.74 -30.22 13.21
C LEU A 376 14.86 -31.60 12.55
N GLN A 377 16.08 -32.16 12.48
CA GLN A 377 16.37 -33.48 11.92
C GLN A 377 15.73 -34.65 12.69
N ASP A 378 15.30 -34.42 13.94
CA ASP A 378 14.61 -35.42 14.76
C ASP A 378 13.08 -35.38 14.58
N ALA A 379 12.54 -34.40 13.82
CA ALA A 379 11.13 -34.27 13.50
C ALA A 379 10.79 -34.74 12.08
N ASP A 380 9.49 -34.96 11.79
CA ASP A 380 9.01 -35.21 10.44
C ASP A 380 8.65 -33.88 9.76
N TYR A 381 9.54 -33.41 8.88
CA TYR A 381 9.40 -32.12 8.20
C TYR A 381 9.61 -32.25 6.69
N THR A 382 9.05 -31.30 5.95
CA THR A 382 9.35 -31.09 4.53
C THR A 382 9.98 -29.72 4.33
N VAL A 383 10.89 -29.65 3.36
CA VAL A 383 11.51 -28.38 2.92
C VAL A 383 11.18 -28.17 1.45
N THR A 384 10.67 -26.99 1.13
CA THR A 384 10.49 -26.52 -0.25
C THR A 384 11.35 -25.29 -0.49
N GLU A 385 12.03 -25.26 -1.63
CA GLU A 385 12.85 -24.13 -2.06
C GLU A 385 12.30 -23.56 -3.36
N GLU A 386 12.03 -22.25 -3.38
CA GLU A 386 11.60 -21.53 -4.57
C GLU A 386 12.22 -20.14 -4.62
N GLY A 387 13.15 -19.94 -5.57
CA GLY A 387 13.93 -18.70 -5.62
C GLY A 387 14.85 -18.57 -4.42
N SER A 388 14.75 -17.46 -3.70
CA SER A 388 15.45 -17.21 -2.43
C SER A 388 14.67 -17.69 -1.20
N LEU A 389 13.48 -18.28 -1.36
CA LEU A 389 12.65 -18.70 -0.23
C LEU A 389 12.83 -20.17 0.10
N VAL A 390 12.94 -20.46 1.39
CA VAL A 390 12.88 -21.80 1.97
C VAL A 390 11.68 -21.86 2.90
N THR A 391 10.79 -22.81 2.68
CA THR A 391 9.66 -23.09 3.58
C THR A 391 9.87 -24.44 4.25
N VAL A 392 9.91 -24.43 5.58
CA VAL A 392 9.92 -25.61 6.43
C VAL A 392 8.49 -25.87 6.91
N SER A 393 7.94 -27.04 6.61
CA SER A 393 6.59 -27.45 7.04
C SER A 393 6.66 -28.71 7.91
N LEU A 394 5.87 -28.74 8.98
CA LEU A 394 5.77 -29.87 9.91
C LEU A 394 4.31 -30.25 10.16
N ASN A 395 4.07 -31.55 10.36
CA ASN A 395 2.85 -32.03 11.00
C ASN A 395 3.14 -32.27 12.48
N LEU A 396 2.32 -31.70 13.35
CA LEU A 396 2.51 -31.77 14.79
C LEU A 396 1.72 -32.94 15.38
N ASP A 397 2.38 -33.73 16.23
CA ASP A 397 1.74 -34.86 16.94
C ASP A 397 0.78 -34.37 18.04
N GLU A 398 1.05 -33.19 18.60
CA GLU A 398 0.23 -32.50 19.59
C GLU A 398 -0.07 -31.08 19.09
N ALA A 399 -1.30 -30.61 19.32
CA ALA A 399 -1.71 -29.28 18.91
C ALA A 399 -0.88 -28.21 19.63
N ALA A 400 -0.28 -27.31 18.87
CA ALA A 400 0.48 -26.18 19.39
C ALA A 400 -0.25 -24.86 19.13
N GLU A 401 -0.07 -23.90 20.01
CA GLU A 401 -0.51 -22.52 19.84
C GLU A 401 0.61 -21.65 19.26
N ARG A 402 1.88 -22.00 19.55
CA ARG A 402 3.05 -21.24 19.07
C ARG A 402 4.18 -22.17 18.64
N GLY A 403 5.00 -21.69 17.71
CA GLY A 403 6.11 -22.46 17.17
C GLY A 403 7.27 -21.55 16.80
N TYR A 404 8.48 -22.06 17.03
CA TYR A 404 9.72 -21.33 16.81
C TYR A 404 10.72 -22.21 16.08
N LEU A 405 11.41 -21.63 15.10
CA LEU A 405 12.56 -22.19 14.39
C LEU A 405 13.80 -21.38 14.78
N ILE A 406 14.78 -22.04 15.36
CA ILE A 406 16.04 -21.43 15.79
C ILE A 406 17.14 -21.93 14.87
N ILE A 407 17.89 -21.01 14.25
CA ILE A 407 19.05 -21.34 13.41
C ILE A 407 20.21 -20.45 13.81
N GLY A 408 21.20 -21.02 14.50
CA GLY A 408 22.32 -20.26 15.05
C GLY A 408 21.85 -19.29 16.14
N ASP A 409 22.00 -17.99 15.90
CA ASP A 409 21.55 -16.90 16.78
C ASP A 409 20.22 -16.28 16.36
N ARG A 410 19.59 -16.80 15.31
CA ARG A 410 18.34 -16.28 14.75
C ARG A 410 17.14 -17.08 15.23
N GLN A 411 16.07 -16.37 15.53
CA GLN A 411 14.74 -16.92 15.81
C GLN A 411 13.80 -16.53 14.67
N PHE A 412 13.07 -17.52 14.17
CA PHE A 412 11.96 -17.38 13.25
C PHE A 412 10.72 -17.99 13.89
N ASP A 413 9.56 -17.50 13.49
CA ASP A 413 8.29 -17.93 14.06
C ASP A 413 7.53 -18.82 13.04
N PHE A 414 6.99 -19.94 13.50
CA PHE A 414 6.09 -20.76 12.67
C PHE A 414 4.69 -20.13 12.67
N SER A 415 4.08 -20.09 11.49
CA SER A 415 2.64 -19.94 11.36
C SER A 415 1.99 -21.29 11.62
N ILE A 416 0.98 -21.32 12.50
CA ILE A 416 0.27 -22.54 12.88
C ILE A 416 -1.17 -22.44 12.39
N ASP A 417 -1.70 -23.55 11.86
CA ASP A 417 -3.10 -23.61 11.44
C ASP A 417 -4.09 -23.50 12.61
N GLN A 418 -5.37 -23.31 12.29
CA GLN A 418 -6.42 -23.15 13.30
C GLN A 418 -6.62 -24.39 14.20
N GLU A 419 -6.21 -25.58 13.74
CA GLU A 419 -6.35 -26.81 14.52
C GLU A 419 -5.11 -27.10 15.39
N GLY A 420 -4.03 -26.33 15.22
CA GLY A 420 -2.74 -26.53 15.88
C GLY A 420 -1.92 -27.67 15.30
N ASN A 421 -2.29 -28.21 14.14
CA ASN A 421 -1.81 -29.50 13.64
C ASN A 421 -0.70 -29.36 12.59
N THR A 422 -0.64 -28.22 11.90
CA THR A 422 0.39 -27.95 10.91
C THR A 422 1.10 -26.64 11.21
N ALA A 423 2.42 -26.64 11.01
CA ALA A 423 3.28 -25.50 11.24
C ALA A 423 4.15 -25.23 10.02
N GLU A 424 4.19 -23.98 9.56
CA GLU A 424 5.00 -23.55 8.42
C GLU A 424 5.85 -22.32 8.77
N CYS A 425 7.14 -22.36 8.44
CA CYS A 425 8.04 -21.23 8.58
C CYS A 425 8.75 -20.98 7.26
N THR A 426 8.57 -19.78 6.70
CA THR A 426 9.25 -19.36 5.48
C THR A 426 10.32 -18.34 5.82
N LEU A 427 11.53 -18.55 5.31
CA LEU A 427 12.69 -17.68 5.51
C LEU A 427 13.51 -17.56 4.23
N ASP A 428 14.42 -16.58 4.20
CA ASP A 428 15.41 -16.49 3.13
C ASP A 428 16.44 -17.62 3.22
N VAL A 429 16.77 -18.22 2.08
CA VAL A 429 17.77 -19.30 1.92
C VAL A 429 19.13 -18.93 2.52
N ARG A 430 19.48 -17.65 2.56
CA ARG A 430 20.73 -17.16 3.18
C ARG A 430 20.82 -17.47 4.68
N TYR A 431 19.68 -17.69 5.33
CA TYR A 431 19.61 -18.01 6.76
C TYR A 431 19.37 -19.49 7.05
N PHE A 432 18.98 -20.30 6.06
CA PHE A 432 18.67 -21.70 6.29
C PHE A 432 19.93 -22.56 6.40
N GLN A 433 20.13 -23.18 7.56
CA GLN A 433 21.19 -24.16 7.82
C GLN A 433 20.59 -25.35 8.56
N GLU A 434 20.20 -26.37 7.79
CA GLU A 434 19.47 -27.54 8.29
C GLU A 434 20.17 -28.24 9.47
N ASP A 435 21.50 -28.37 9.45
CA ASP A 435 22.29 -28.98 10.53
C ASP A 435 22.28 -28.18 11.85
N LEU A 436 21.92 -26.90 11.79
CA LEU A 436 21.82 -26.02 12.97
C LEU A 436 20.36 -25.72 13.35
N ALA A 437 19.40 -26.22 12.59
CA ALA A 437 18.00 -25.91 12.78
C ALA A 437 17.44 -26.66 13.99
N GLN A 438 16.85 -25.92 14.92
CA GLN A 438 16.19 -26.43 16.11
C GLN A 438 14.77 -25.88 16.18
N ILE A 439 13.86 -26.63 16.78
CA ILE A 439 12.44 -26.28 16.87
C ILE A 439 11.95 -26.32 18.30
N PHE A 440 10.91 -25.53 18.55
CA PHE A 440 10.18 -25.50 19.81
C PHE A 440 8.72 -25.16 19.55
N PHE A 441 7.80 -25.88 20.18
CA PHE A 441 6.35 -25.66 20.08
C PHE A 441 5.77 -25.54 21.49
N GLN A 442 4.79 -24.65 21.66
CA GLN A 442 4.08 -24.39 22.93
C GLN A 442 2.59 -24.61 22.77
#